data_AF-A0A5B1M5G3-F1
#
_entry.id   AF-A0A5B1M5G3-F1
#
_cell.length_a   1.000
_cell.length_b   1.000
_cell.length_c   1.000
_cell.angle_alpha   90.00
_cell.angle_beta   90.00
_cell.angle_gamma   90.00
#
_symmetry.space_group_name_H-M   'P 1'
#
loop_
_entity.id
_entity.type
_entity.pdbx_description
1 polymer ?
#
loop_
_entity_poly.entity_id
_entity_poly.type
_entity_poly.pdbx_seq_one_letter_code
_entity_poly.pdbx_strand_id
1 'polypeptide(L)'
;MGQKEHASSPINLETLRLIRDGFADSGMTQEELARATAIPRSSLANILSPTASPRLIHVSQLITIALALGVDPRDWAGELEAFERRRRGRPADDLARRRAGERSVPEVQKRAARGRSRKAAPAGD
;
A
#
# COMPACT_ATOMS: atom_id res chain seq x y z
N MET A 1 -11.96 17.82 4.22
CA MET A 1 -11.79 16.89 3.09
C MET A 1 -13.17 16.53 2.56
N GLY A 2 -13.41 16.72 1.26
CA GLY A 2 -14.72 16.52 0.64
C GLY A 2 -14.82 15.17 -0.09
N GLN A 3 -16.03 14.65 -0.28
CA GLN A 3 -16.27 13.38 -1.01
C GLN A 3 -15.63 13.34 -2.41
N LYS A 4 -15.49 14.51 -3.07
CA LYS A 4 -14.81 14.64 -4.38
C LYS A 4 -13.32 14.31 -4.32
N GLU A 5 -12.64 14.62 -3.22
CA GLU A 5 -11.20 14.32 -3.05
C GLU A 5 -10.97 12.81 -2.90
N HIS A 6 -11.90 12.12 -2.22
CA HIS A 6 -11.85 10.66 -2.08
C HIS A 6 -12.17 9.92 -3.39
N ALA A 7 -13.09 10.47 -4.20
CA ALA A 7 -13.43 9.89 -5.50
C ALA A 7 -12.25 9.92 -6.49
N SER A 8 -11.40 10.94 -6.42
CA SER A 8 -10.17 11.04 -7.22
C SER A 8 -8.94 10.45 -6.52
N SER A 9 -9.13 9.73 -5.41
CA SER A 9 -8.00 9.08 -4.74
C SER A 9 -7.36 8.04 -5.66
N PRO A 10 -6.02 7.87 -5.63
CA PRO A 10 -5.34 6.93 -6.54
C PRO A 10 -5.89 5.51 -6.46
N ILE A 11 -6.27 5.06 -5.25
CA ILE A 11 -6.85 3.73 -5.05
C ILE A 11 -8.22 3.60 -5.74
N ASN A 12 -9.06 4.64 -5.68
CA ASN A 12 -10.38 4.60 -6.33
C ASN A 12 -10.25 4.65 -7.86
N LEU A 13 -9.27 5.37 -8.40
CA LEU A 13 -8.99 5.37 -9.83
C LEU A 13 -8.51 3.99 -10.31
N GLU A 14 -7.68 3.32 -9.52
CA GLU A 14 -7.26 1.94 -9.81
C GLU A 14 -8.45 0.97 -9.74
N THR A 15 -9.34 1.13 -8.75
CA THR A 15 -10.59 0.36 -8.69
C THR A 15 -11.45 0.56 -9.94
N LEU A 16 -11.60 1.80 -10.41
CA LEU A 16 -12.34 2.10 -11.64
C LEU A 16 -11.68 1.49 -12.88
N ARG A 17 -10.35 1.44 -12.93
CA ARG A 17 -9.60 0.76 -13.99
C ARG A 17 -9.92 -0.74 -14.01
N LEU A 18 -9.80 -1.42 -12.87
CA LEU A 18 -10.10 -2.86 -12.75
C LEU A 18 -11.53 -3.19 -13.19
N ILE A 19 -12.50 -2.37 -12.79
CA ILE A 19 -13.90 -2.56 -13.19
C ILE A 19 -14.07 -2.43 -14.71
N ARG A 20 -13.40 -1.46 -15.33
CA ARG A 20 -13.49 -1.24 -16.79
C ARG A 20 -12.83 -2.36 -17.58
N ASP A 21 -11.67 -2.81 -17.13
CA ASP A 21 -10.92 -3.89 -17.77
C ASP A 21 -11.72 -5.20 -17.66
N GLY A 22 -12.19 -5.55 -16.44
CA GLY A 22 -13.04 -6.72 -16.25
C GLY A 22 -14.35 -6.67 -17.04
N PHE A 23 -14.94 -5.47 -17.19
CA PHE A 23 -16.13 -5.31 -18.04
C PHE A 23 -15.80 -5.58 -19.52
N ALA A 24 -14.69 -5.03 -20.04
CA ALA A 24 -14.25 -5.26 -21.40
C ALA A 24 -13.96 -6.75 -21.68
N ASP A 25 -13.34 -7.45 -20.73
CA ASP A 25 -12.97 -8.86 -20.85
C ASP A 25 -14.19 -9.80 -20.75
N SER A 26 -15.23 -9.40 -20.02
CA SER A 26 -16.43 -10.24 -19.81
C SER A 26 -17.29 -10.46 -21.06
N GLY A 27 -17.19 -9.57 -22.04
CA GLY A 27 -18.10 -9.53 -23.20
C GLY A 27 -19.55 -9.16 -22.86
N MET A 28 -19.86 -8.80 -21.61
CA MET A 28 -21.20 -8.38 -21.20
C MET A 28 -21.55 -7.01 -21.75
N THR A 29 -22.82 -6.82 -22.09
CA THR A 29 -23.39 -5.50 -22.28
C THR A 29 -23.62 -4.81 -20.94
N GLN A 30 -23.66 -3.48 -20.95
CA GLN A 30 -23.96 -2.70 -19.75
C GLN A 30 -25.35 -3.02 -19.17
N GLU A 31 -26.29 -3.48 -19.99
CA GLU A 31 -27.63 -3.86 -19.54
C GLU A 31 -27.64 -5.19 -18.80
N GLU A 32 -26.87 -6.16 -19.28
CA GLU A 32 -26.68 -7.44 -18.60
C GLU A 32 -25.99 -7.22 -17.25
N LEU A 33 -24.96 -6.37 -17.20
CA LEU A 33 -24.30 -6.02 -15.94
C LEU A 33 -25.27 -5.30 -14.98
N ALA A 34 -26.12 -4.41 -15.48
CA ALA A 34 -27.13 -3.73 -14.66
C ALA A 34 -28.11 -4.72 -14.04
N ARG A 35 -28.55 -5.72 -14.81
CA ARG A 35 -29.42 -6.80 -14.32
C ARG A 35 -28.72 -7.68 -13.28
N ALA A 36 -27.47 -8.06 -13.55
CA ALA A 36 -26.71 -8.95 -12.67
C ALA A 36 -26.34 -8.29 -11.32
N THR A 37 -26.11 -6.97 -11.32
CA THR A 37 -25.63 -6.24 -10.14
C THR A 37 -26.72 -5.47 -9.38
N ALA A 38 -27.92 -5.35 -9.98
CA ALA A 38 -28.98 -4.42 -9.55
C ALA A 38 -28.51 -2.94 -9.46
N ILE A 39 -27.39 -2.59 -10.09
CA ILE A 39 -26.91 -1.21 -10.19
C ILE A 39 -27.61 -0.56 -11.39
N PRO A 40 -28.17 0.66 -11.24
CA PRO A 40 -28.81 1.35 -12.35
C PRO A 40 -27.87 1.50 -13.53
N ARG A 41 -28.39 1.27 -14.75
CA ARG A 41 -27.62 1.41 -15.99
C ARG A 41 -26.93 2.78 -16.07
N SER A 42 -27.61 3.86 -15.71
CA SER A 42 -27.02 5.22 -15.68
C SER A 42 -25.85 5.35 -14.70
N SER A 43 -25.88 4.66 -13.57
CA SER A 43 -24.76 4.60 -12.62
C SER A 43 -23.57 3.85 -13.23
N LEU A 44 -23.82 2.68 -13.83
CA LEU A 44 -22.78 1.93 -14.54
C LEU A 44 -22.18 2.73 -15.70
N ALA A 45 -22.98 3.52 -16.42
CA ALA A 45 -22.47 4.38 -17.51
C ALA A 45 -21.37 5.33 -17.01
N ASN A 46 -21.57 5.90 -15.83
CA ASN A 46 -20.59 6.81 -15.23
C ASN A 46 -19.35 6.08 -14.72
N ILE A 47 -19.51 4.87 -14.17
CA ILE A 47 -18.39 4.04 -13.69
C ILE A 47 -17.51 3.59 -14.86
N LEU A 48 -18.15 3.10 -15.92
CA LEU A 48 -17.49 2.52 -17.10
C LEU A 48 -16.96 3.58 -18.06
N SER A 49 -17.47 4.81 -18.01
CA SER A 49 -16.98 5.88 -18.87
C SER A 49 -15.55 6.31 -18.49
N PRO A 50 -14.59 6.30 -19.43
CA PRO A 50 -13.23 6.74 -19.17
C PRO A 50 -13.12 8.27 -19.01
N THR A 51 -14.10 9.02 -19.51
CA THR A 51 -14.11 10.50 -19.51
C THR A 51 -15.01 11.10 -18.44
N ALA A 52 -15.83 10.29 -17.77
CA ALA A 52 -16.67 10.77 -16.68
C ALA A 52 -15.83 11.10 -15.44
N SER A 53 -16.29 12.09 -14.67
CA SER A 53 -15.70 12.39 -13.36
C SER A 53 -15.75 11.15 -12.47
N PRO A 54 -14.63 10.78 -11.82
CA PRO A 54 -14.56 9.61 -10.95
C PRO A 54 -15.63 9.65 -9.87
N ARG A 55 -16.32 8.52 -9.68
CA ARG A 55 -17.23 8.31 -8.56
C ARG A 55 -16.58 7.39 -7.55
N LEU A 56 -16.83 7.64 -6.27
CA LEU A 56 -16.38 6.76 -5.21
C LEU A 56 -17.07 5.40 -5.37
N ILE A 57 -16.29 4.33 -5.40
CA ILE A 57 -16.78 2.96 -5.44
C ILE A 57 -16.76 2.39 -4.02
N HIS A 58 -17.92 1.98 -3.54
CA HIS A 58 -18.00 1.26 -2.27
C HIS A 58 -17.48 -0.18 -2.45
N VAL A 59 -16.89 -0.74 -1.40
CA VAL A 59 -16.38 -2.14 -1.41
C VAL A 59 -17.47 -3.13 -1.79
N SER A 60 -18.71 -2.93 -1.31
CA SER A 60 -19.85 -3.77 -1.70
C SER A 60 -20.11 -3.72 -3.21
N GLN A 61 -20.04 -2.53 -3.83
CA GLN A 61 -20.21 -2.39 -5.28
C GLN A 61 -19.09 -3.07 -6.04
N LEU A 62 -17.84 -2.94 -5.57
CA LEU A 62 -16.69 -3.63 -6.16
C LEU A 62 -16.91 -5.14 -6.18
N ILE A 63 -17.29 -5.72 -5.03
CA ILE A 63 -17.53 -7.17 -4.90
C ILE A 63 -18.69 -7.60 -5.80
N THR A 64 -19.81 -6.88 -5.77
CA THR A 64 -20.98 -7.22 -6.61
C THR A 64 -20.64 -7.18 -8.10
N ILE A 65 -19.88 -6.18 -8.55
CA ILE A 65 -19.44 -6.08 -9.94
C ILE A 65 -18.46 -7.21 -10.29
N ALA A 66 -17.47 -7.50 -9.45
CA ALA A 66 -16.51 -8.57 -9.67
C ALA A 66 -17.20 -9.93 -9.90
N LEU A 67 -18.12 -10.27 -8.98
CA LEU A 67 -18.89 -11.52 -9.06
C LEU A 67 -19.76 -11.57 -10.33
N ALA A 68 -20.40 -10.46 -10.71
CA ALA A 68 -21.21 -10.41 -11.92
C ALA A 68 -20.39 -10.59 -13.21
N LEU A 69 -19.13 -10.16 -13.20
CA LEU A 69 -18.19 -10.31 -14.32
C LEU A 69 -17.46 -11.66 -14.30
N GLY A 70 -17.72 -12.53 -13.33
CA GLY A 70 -17.05 -13.83 -13.18
C GLY A 70 -15.61 -13.73 -12.65
N VAL A 71 -15.25 -12.62 -12.01
CA VAL A 71 -13.93 -12.40 -11.40
C VAL A 71 -13.99 -12.73 -9.91
N ASP A 72 -12.98 -13.41 -9.37
CA ASP A 72 -12.85 -13.59 -7.91
C ASP A 72 -12.54 -12.23 -7.26
N PRO A 73 -13.39 -11.72 -6.34
CA PRO A 73 -13.13 -10.46 -5.64
C PRO A 73 -11.78 -10.45 -4.89
N ARG A 74 -11.25 -11.61 -4.52
CA ARG A 74 -9.95 -11.75 -3.85
C ARG A 74 -8.79 -11.36 -4.76
N ASP A 75 -8.90 -11.62 -6.06
CA ASP A 75 -7.86 -11.28 -7.03
C ASP A 75 -7.74 -9.76 -7.16
N TRP A 76 -8.88 -9.08 -7.35
CA TRP A 76 -8.93 -7.62 -7.36
C TRP A 76 -8.49 -7.00 -6.03
N ALA A 77 -8.87 -7.59 -4.89
CA ALA A 77 -8.39 -7.12 -3.59
C ALA A 77 -6.86 -7.24 -3.48
N GLY A 78 -6.28 -8.34 -3.95
CA GLY A 78 -4.85 -8.55 -4.01
C GLY A 78 -4.13 -7.55 -4.90
N GLU A 79 -4.69 -7.22 -6.07
CA GLU A 79 -4.16 -6.20 -6.98
C GLU A 79 -4.18 -4.81 -6.36
N LEU A 80 -5.29 -4.42 -5.74
CA LEU A 80 -5.43 -3.12 -5.06
C LEU A 80 -4.49 -3.01 -3.86
N GLU A 81 -4.31 -4.10 -3.11
CA GLU A 81 -3.35 -4.14 -2.01
C GLU A 81 -1.90 -4.01 -2.53
N ALA A 82 -1.55 -4.74 -3.59
CA ALA A 82 -0.24 -4.63 -4.23
C ALA A 82 0.02 -3.22 -4.77
N PHE A 83 -0.99 -2.58 -5.37
CA PHE A 83 -0.95 -1.19 -5.79
C PHE A 83 -0.67 -0.24 -4.62
N GLU A 84 -1.40 -0.35 -3.51
CA GLU A 84 -1.19 0.49 -2.33
C GLU A 84 0.19 0.24 -1.69
N ARG A 85 0.65 -1.02 -1.59
CA ARG A 85 1.99 -1.34 -1.08
C ARG A 85 3.09 -0.70 -1.95
N ARG A 86 2.96 -0.74 -3.27
CA ARG A 86 3.90 -0.08 -4.20
C ARG A 86 3.87 1.44 -4.02
N ARG A 87 2.66 2.02 -3.94
CA ARG A 87 2.44 3.46 -3.81
C ARG A 87 2.97 4.03 -2.49
N ARG A 88 2.79 3.32 -1.38
CA ARG A 88 3.24 3.76 -0.04
C ARG A 88 4.77 3.66 0.12
N GLY A 89 5.47 3.00 -0.81
CA GLY A 89 6.89 2.69 -0.69
C GLY A 89 7.12 1.59 0.34
N ARG A 90 8.05 0.66 0.07
CA ARG A 90 8.40 -0.44 0.98
C ARG A 90 8.75 0.10 2.38
N PRO A 91 8.00 -0.24 3.45
CA PRO A 91 8.49 -0.06 4.82
C PRO A 91 9.72 -0.94 5.09
N ALA A 92 9.88 -2.02 4.31
CA ALA A 92 11.00 -2.94 4.40
C ALA A 92 12.34 -2.30 3.99
N ASP A 93 12.36 -1.31 3.10
CA ASP A 93 13.60 -0.63 2.73
C ASP A 93 14.07 0.36 3.81
N ASP A 94 13.15 0.89 4.62
CA ASP A 94 13.47 1.77 5.75
C ASP A 94 14.01 0.98 6.97
N LEU A 95 13.41 -0.19 7.26
CA LEU A 95 13.94 -1.11 8.26
C LEU A 95 15.26 -1.76 7.81
N ALA A 96 15.40 -2.10 6.53
CA ALA A 96 16.65 -2.62 5.97
C ALA A 96 17.75 -1.57 5.91
N ARG A 97 17.44 -0.30 5.59
CA ARG A 97 18.40 0.83 5.70
C ARG A 97 18.84 1.08 7.14
N ARG A 98 17.92 0.99 8.12
CA ARG A 98 18.27 1.10 9.54
C ARG A 98 19.19 -0.03 10.00
N ARG A 99 18.93 -1.28 9.60
CA ARG A 99 19.81 -2.43 9.91
C ARG A 99 21.16 -2.38 9.18
N ALA A 100 21.22 -1.81 7.98
CA ALA A 100 22.47 -1.67 7.23
C ALA A 100 23.34 -0.51 7.74
N GLY A 101 22.76 0.50 8.39
CA GLY A 101 23.49 1.62 9.01
C GLY A 101 24.10 1.31 10.39
N GLU A 102 23.74 0.18 11.00
CA GLU A 102 24.13 -0.19 12.37
C GLU A 102 25.29 -1.20 12.42
N ARG A 103 26.28 -1.02 11.55
CA ARG A 103 27.62 -1.64 11.67
C ARG A 103 28.72 -0.62 11.45
N SER A 104 28.78 0.38 12.34
CA SER A 104 30.07 0.90 12.78
C SER A 104 30.16 0.67 14.28
N VAL A 105 30.70 -0.49 14.65
CA VAL A 105 31.09 -0.76 16.04
C VAL A 105 32.16 0.28 16.38
N PRO A 106 32.00 1.11 17.41
CA PRO A 106 33.06 2.02 17.82
C PRO A 106 34.28 1.18 18.21
N GLU A 107 35.42 1.50 17.62
CA GLU A 107 36.71 0.93 17.98
C GLU A 107 36.93 1.18 19.48
N VAL A 108 36.80 0.12 20.29
CA VAL A 108 36.97 0.18 21.73
C VAL A 108 38.38 0.67 22.00
N GLN A 109 38.51 1.92 22.45
CA GLN A 109 39.72 2.52 22.99
C GLN A 109 40.17 1.71 24.23
N LYS A 110 40.92 0.63 24.01
CA LYS A 110 41.69 -0.04 25.06
C LYS A 110 42.97 0.76 25.34
N ARG A 111 42.85 1.91 26.01
CA ARG A 111 44.00 2.57 26.66
C ARG A 111 43.53 3.61 27.68
N ALA A 112 43.31 3.16 28.92
CA ALA A 112 43.67 3.87 30.15
C ALA A 112 43.03 3.18 31.37
N ALA A 113 43.81 2.37 32.08
CA ALA A 113 43.77 2.27 33.55
C ALA A 113 44.70 1.14 34.02
N ARG A 114 45.90 1.51 34.48
CA ARG A 114 46.57 0.96 35.68
C ARG A 114 47.98 1.57 35.82
N GLY A 115 48.01 2.87 36.04
CA GLY A 115 49.10 3.53 36.73
C GLY A 115 48.54 4.11 38.02
N ARG A 116 48.59 3.35 39.12
CA ARG A 116 48.33 3.90 40.46
C ARG A 116 49.42 3.50 41.42
N SER A 117 50.03 4.54 41.96
CA SER A 117 50.56 4.66 43.32
C SER A 117 52.02 4.28 43.52
N ARG A 118 52.88 5.29 43.34
CA ARG A 118 54.07 5.50 44.18
C ARG A 118 53.62 5.58 45.64
N LYS A 119 54.29 4.83 46.54
CA LYS A 119 54.45 5.20 47.95
C LYS A 119 55.93 5.00 48.30
N ALA A 120 56.66 6.11 48.39
CA ALA A 120 58.01 6.18 48.95
C ALA A 120 57.92 5.97 50.48
N ALA A 121 58.70 5.05 51.04
CA ALA A 121 59.97 5.25 51.77
C ALA A 121 59.75 5.42 53.31
N PRO A 122 60.76 5.25 54.20
CA PRO A 122 62.18 4.97 53.97
C PRO A 122 62.76 3.79 54.82
N ALA A 123 64.06 3.56 54.60
CA ALA A 123 64.96 2.73 55.37
C ALA A 123 65.15 3.20 56.83
N GLY A 124 65.55 2.28 57.70
CA GLY A 124 66.10 2.51 59.05
C GLY A 124 66.94 1.30 59.46
N ASP A 125 68.10 1.58 60.07
CA ASP A 125 69.27 0.74 60.38
C ASP A 125 69.02 -0.69 60.91
#